data_AF-A0A5E4J6B9-F1
#
_entry.id   AF-A0A5E4J6B9-F1
#
_cell.length_a   1.000
_cell.length_b   1.000
_cell.length_c   1.000
_cell.angle_alpha   90.00
_cell.angle_beta   90.00
_cell.angle_gamma   90.00
#
_symmetry.space_group_name_H-M   'P 1'
#
loop_
_entity.id
_entity.type
_entity.pdbx_description
1 polymer ?
#
loop_
_entity_poly.entity_id
_entity_poly.type
_entity_poly.pdbx_seq_one_letter_code
_entity_poly.pdbx_strand_id
1 'polypeptide(L)'
;MSTLSDFGVLQGLKNKRLTPAYLRIDAFCYIAYYLSRIQPSGKRLLESKEWQLFFLRTEAVEHLFMEAHQQHLLDYHAAGSVIRIVFPSESIEEYVHAILERAH
;
A
#
# COMPACT_ATOMS: atom_id res chain seq x y z
N MET A 1 20.87 18.99 -13.81
CA MET A 1 19.55 18.40 -13.49
C MET A 1 19.78 17.40 -12.36
N SER A 2 18.88 17.32 -11.37
CA SER A 2 19.06 16.47 -10.17
C SER A 2 18.08 15.30 -10.22
N THR A 3 18.62 14.09 -10.04
CA THR A 3 17.93 12.78 -10.08
C THR A 3 16.65 12.72 -9.26
N LEU A 4 16.55 13.47 -8.15
CA LEU A 4 15.35 13.53 -7.30
C LEU A 4 14.12 14.16 -7.98
N SER A 5 14.35 15.02 -8.98
CA SER A 5 13.28 15.66 -9.76
C SER A 5 12.67 14.66 -10.75
N ASP A 6 13.50 13.78 -11.30
CA ASP A 6 13.09 12.76 -12.27
C ASP A 6 12.27 11.64 -11.62
N PHE A 7 12.44 11.40 -10.32
CA PHE A 7 11.59 10.49 -9.53
C PHE A 7 10.29 11.12 -9.01
N GLY A 8 9.98 12.38 -9.36
CA GLY A 8 8.76 13.06 -8.93
C GLY A 8 8.67 13.38 -7.43
N VAL A 9 9.77 13.22 -6.68
CA VAL A 9 9.82 13.44 -5.22
C VAL A 9 9.73 14.93 -4.86
N LEU A 10 10.06 15.82 -5.79
CA LEU A 10 10.05 17.26 -5.58
C LEU A 10 9.38 17.99 -6.75
N GLN A 11 8.32 18.75 -6.45
CA GLN A 11 7.79 19.79 -7.34
C GLN A 11 7.66 21.11 -6.56
N GLY A 12 8.26 22.19 -7.09
CA GLY A 12 8.14 23.56 -6.56
C GLY A 12 9.48 24.29 -6.32
N LEU A 13 9.66 25.46 -6.94
CA LEU A 13 10.91 26.25 -6.90
C LEU A 13 11.12 27.07 -5.60
N LYS A 14 10.12 27.18 -4.71
CA LYS A 14 10.23 28.05 -3.50
C LYS A 14 9.57 27.53 -2.21
N ASN A 15 8.74 26.49 -2.27
CA ASN A 15 8.14 25.83 -1.11
C ASN A 15 7.97 24.34 -1.45
N LYS A 16 8.97 23.52 -1.09
CA LYS A 16 8.95 22.08 -1.34
C LYS A 16 7.91 21.42 -0.43
N ARG A 17 6.66 21.31 -0.87
CA ARG A 17 5.67 20.45 -0.24
C ARG A 17 5.77 19.09 -0.90
N LEU A 18 6.01 18.05 -0.10
CA LEU A 18 5.90 16.67 -0.55
C LEU A 18 4.43 16.45 -0.93
N THR A 19 4.14 16.34 -2.21
CA THR A 19 2.84 15.89 -2.70
C THR A 19 2.62 14.47 -2.15
N PRO A 20 1.43 14.10 -1.65
CA PRO A 20 1.16 12.71 -1.33
C PRO A 20 1.49 11.86 -2.56
N ALA A 21 2.39 10.89 -2.41
CA ALA A 21 2.62 9.93 -3.47
C ALA A 21 1.29 9.19 -3.65
N TYR A 22 0.59 9.43 -4.76
CA TYR A 22 -0.62 8.68 -5.10
C TYR A 22 -0.16 7.28 -5.51
N LEU A 23 0.12 6.42 -4.52
CA LEU A 23 0.30 5.01 -4.77
C LEU A 23 -1.05 4.46 -5.19
N ARG A 24 -1.15 4.01 -6.44
CA ARG A 24 -2.36 3.39 -6.95
C ARG A 24 -2.70 2.14 -6.11
N ILE A 25 -3.99 1.88 -5.92
CA ILE A 25 -4.49 0.84 -5.03
C ILE A 25 -4.01 -0.56 -5.42
N ASP A 26 -3.85 -0.83 -6.72
CA ASP A 26 -3.28 -2.05 -7.29
C ASP A 26 -1.81 -2.25 -6.88
N ALA A 27 -0.99 -1.20 -7.03
CA ALA A 27 0.40 -1.23 -6.60
C ALA A 27 0.53 -1.40 -5.07
N PHE A 28 -0.32 -0.70 -4.30
CA PHE A 28 -0.40 -0.87 -2.86
C PHE A 28 -0.70 -2.31 -2.48
N CYS A 29 -1.73 -2.90 -3.09
CA CYS A 29 -2.16 -4.28 -2.85
C CYS A 29 -1.04 -5.29 -3.12
N TYR A 30 -0.33 -5.13 -4.23
CA TYR A 30 0.82 -5.96 -4.57
C TYR A 30 1.92 -5.91 -3.49
N ILE A 31 2.30 -4.70 -3.07
CA ILE A 31 3.33 -4.49 -2.04
C ILE A 31 2.86 -5.07 -0.70
N ALA A 32 1.61 -4.83 -0.32
CA ALA A 32 1.02 -5.33 0.92
C ALA A 32 1.03 -6.87 0.95
N TYR A 33 0.70 -7.52 -0.16
CA TYR A 33 0.77 -8.96 -0.29
C TYR A 33 2.20 -9.45 -0.06
N TYR A 34 3.17 -8.88 -0.76
CA TYR A 34 4.58 -9.26 -0.64
C TYR A 34 5.08 -9.11 0.82
N LEU A 35 4.79 -7.97 1.45
CA LEU A 35 5.17 -7.71 2.84
C LEU A 35 4.46 -8.66 3.82
N SER A 36 3.21 -9.05 3.56
CA SER A 36 2.47 -9.99 4.42
C SER A 36 3.09 -11.38 4.48
N ARG A 37 3.76 -11.81 3.41
CA ARG A 37 4.48 -13.09 3.35
C ARG A 37 5.74 -13.09 4.22
N ILE A 38 6.34 -11.92 4.44
CA ILE A 38 7.52 -11.73 5.31
C ILE A 38 7.08 -11.48 6.75
N GLN A 39 5.99 -10.74 6.94
CA GLN A 39 5.45 -10.34 8.23
C GLN A 39 3.95 -10.69 8.31
N PRO A 40 3.59 -11.85 8.88
CA PRO A 40 2.19 -12.32 8.92
C PRO A 40 1.32 -11.56 9.92
N SER A 41 1.90 -10.72 10.80
CA SER A 41 1.14 -9.91 11.73
C SER A 41 0.51 -8.71 11.03
N GLY A 42 -0.83 -8.67 10.95
CA GLY A 42 -1.56 -7.55 10.34
C GLY A 42 -1.24 -6.19 10.97
N LYS A 43 -1.07 -6.13 12.30
CA LYS A 43 -0.65 -4.89 12.99
C LYS A 43 0.73 -4.43 12.56
N ARG A 44 1.71 -5.34 12.51
CA ARG A 44 3.07 -5.00 12.07
C ARG A 44 3.14 -4.68 10.59
N LEU A 45 2.27 -5.29 9.77
CA LEU A 45 2.12 -4.94 8.37
C LEU A 45 1.54 -3.53 8.22
N LEU A 46 0.54 -3.15 9.01
CA LEU A 46 0.00 -1.79 9.02
C LEU A 46 1.05 -0.74 9.43
N GLU A 47 1.82 -1.03 10.49
CA GLU A 47 2.83 -0.13 11.08
C GLU A 47 4.23 -0.29 10.48
N SER A 48 4.35 -1.02 9.37
CA SER A 48 5.62 -1.36 8.71
C SER A 48 6.36 -0.10 8.25
N LYS A 49 7.68 -0.07 8.48
CA LYS A 49 8.54 1.07 8.09
C LYS A 49 8.78 1.11 6.59
N GLU A 50 8.59 -0.02 5.91
CA GLU A 50 8.72 -0.19 4.47
C GLU A 50 7.77 0.74 3.71
N TRP A 51 6.62 1.10 4.30
CA TRP A 51 5.69 2.10 3.75
C TRP A 51 6.29 3.50 3.60
N GLN A 52 7.32 3.84 4.40
CA GLN A 52 8.00 5.13 4.30
C GLN A 52 8.79 5.27 2.99
N LEU A 53 9.14 4.17 2.31
CA LEU A 53 9.74 4.19 0.97
C LEU A 53 8.78 4.81 -0.07
N PHE A 54 7.48 4.75 0.21
CA PHE A 54 6.41 5.32 -0.61
C PHE A 54 5.86 6.61 -0.02
N PHE A 55 6.54 7.20 0.96
CA PHE A 55 6.10 8.39 1.69
C PHE A 55 4.73 8.23 2.39
N LEU A 56 4.33 6.98 2.69
CA LEU A 56 3.09 6.68 3.38
C LEU A 56 3.31 6.64 4.90
N ARG A 57 2.45 7.36 5.63
CA ARG A 57 2.33 7.25 7.09
C ARG A 57 1.30 6.17 7.44
N THR A 58 1.34 5.62 8.64
CA THR A 58 0.44 4.55 9.09
C THR A 58 -1.03 4.87 8.83
N GLU A 59 -1.46 6.12 9.04
CA GLU A 59 -2.85 6.53 8.78
C GLU A 59 -3.20 6.44 7.29
N ALA A 60 -2.27 6.80 6.39
CA ALA A 60 -2.48 6.66 4.95
C ALA A 60 -2.50 5.18 4.51
N VAL A 61 -1.67 4.34 5.13
CA VAL A 61 -1.67 2.89 4.91
C VAL A 61 -3.00 2.28 5.37
N GLU A 62 -3.54 2.71 6.50
CA GLU A 62 -4.85 2.29 7.00
C GLU A 62 -5.97 2.66 6.02
N HIS A 63 -5.97 3.89 5.51
CA HIS A 63 -6.91 4.32 4.48
C HIS A 63 -6.83 3.46 3.21
N LEU A 64 -5.62 3.13 2.75
CA LEU A 64 -5.43 2.26 1.58
C LEU A 64 -5.89 0.82 1.84
N PHE A 65 -5.71 0.28 3.05
CA PHE A 65 -6.29 -1.02 3.40
C PHE A 65 -7.82 -1.00 3.43
N MET A 66 -8.43 0.07 3.94
CA MET A 66 -9.88 0.25 3.91
C MET A 66 -10.41 0.36 2.47
N GLU A 67 -9.72 1.10 1.60
CA GLU A 67 -10.07 1.21 0.19
C GLU A 67 -9.94 -0.13 -0.53
N ALA A 68 -8.83 -0.86 -0.31
CA ALA A 68 -8.62 -2.18 -0.88
C ALA A 68 -9.70 -3.18 -0.43
N HIS A 69 -10.17 -3.07 0.83
CA HIS A 69 -11.28 -3.86 1.34
C HIS A 69 -12.60 -3.56 0.63
N GLN A 70 -12.93 -2.27 0.46
CA GLN A 70 -14.13 -1.85 -0.26
C GLN A 70 -14.12 -2.30 -1.73
N GLN A 71 -12.93 -2.42 -2.33
CA GLN A 71 -12.75 -2.90 -3.70
C GLN A 71 -12.61 -4.43 -3.80
N HIS A 72 -12.81 -5.18 -2.72
CA HIS A 72 -12.68 -6.64 -2.68
C HIS A 72 -11.30 -7.17 -3.14
N LEU A 73 -10.24 -6.37 -2.95
CA LEU A 73 -8.86 -6.76 -3.23
C LEU A 73 -8.26 -7.54 -2.06
N LEU A 74 -8.73 -7.30 -0.84
CA LEU A 74 -8.37 -8.02 0.38
C LEU A 74 -9.48 -7.87 1.43
N ASP A 75 -9.43 -8.63 2.52
CA ASP A 75 -10.27 -8.39 3.69
C ASP A 75 -9.48 -7.71 4.79
N TYR A 76 -9.95 -6.54 5.23
CA TYR A 76 -9.36 -5.77 6.32
C TYR A 76 -10.35 -5.64 7.47
N HIS A 77 -9.93 -6.06 8.66
CA HIS A 77 -10.70 -5.89 9.89
C HIS A 77 -9.81 -5.37 11.02
N ALA A 78 -10.26 -4.30 11.68
CA ALA A 78 -9.62 -3.73 12.86
C ALA A 78 -10.59 -3.72 14.05
N ALA A 79 -10.16 -4.28 15.18
CA ALA A 79 -10.89 -4.26 16.44
C ALA A 79 -9.91 -4.01 17.60
N GLY A 80 -9.87 -2.78 18.11
CA GLY A 80 -8.89 -2.38 19.13
C GLY A 80 -7.47 -2.54 18.61
N SER A 81 -6.68 -3.43 19.24
CA SER A 81 -5.30 -3.73 18.83
C SER A 81 -5.18 -4.90 17.85
N VAL A 82 -6.29 -5.57 17.53
CA VAL A 82 -6.31 -6.72 16.62
C VAL A 82 -6.56 -6.23 15.21
N ILE A 83 -5.60 -6.50 14.32
CA ILE A 83 -5.70 -6.21 12.89
C ILE A 83 -5.56 -7.53 12.13
N ARG A 84 -6.58 -7.86 11.34
CA ARG A 84 -6.61 -9.01 10.43
C ARG A 84 -6.64 -8.48 9.00
N ILE A 85 -5.71 -8.99 8.19
CA ILE A 85 -5.56 -8.69 6.77
C ILE A 85 -5.50 -10.03 6.06
N VAL A 86 -6.45 -10.30 5.16
CA VAL A 86 -6.54 -11.58 4.43
C VAL A 86 -6.54 -11.29 2.94
N PHE A 87 -5.65 -11.96 2.21
CA PHE A 87 -5.59 -11.88 0.76
C PHE A 87 -6.37 -13.04 0.14
N PRO A 88 -7.04 -12.84 -1.02
CA PRO A 88 -7.91 -13.83 -1.63
C PRO A 88 -7.15 -14.99 -2.32
N SER A 89 -5.82 -14.93 -2.39
CA SER A 89 -4.99 -15.88 -3.13
C SER A 89 -3.77 -16.32 -2.34
N GLU A 90 -3.28 -17.54 -2.61
CA GLU A 90 -2.12 -18.12 -1.91
C GLU A 90 -0.79 -17.88 -2.64
N SER A 91 -0.83 -17.64 -3.95
CA SER A 91 0.34 -17.30 -4.77
C SER A 91 0.30 -15.84 -5.23
N ILE A 92 1.49 -15.26 -5.43
CA ILE A 92 1.57 -13.88 -5.93
C ILE A 92 1.07 -13.79 -7.38
N GLU A 93 1.29 -14.84 -8.19
CA GLU A 93 0.85 -14.87 -9.58
C GLU A 93 -0.67 -14.81 -9.68
N GLU A 94 -1.39 -15.63 -8.90
CA GLU A 94 -2.85 -15.63 -8.85
C GLU A 94 -3.38 -14.28 -8.38
N TYR A 95 -2.76 -13.72 -7.34
CA TYR A 95 -3.17 -12.44 -6.80
C TYR A 95 -2.99 -11.29 -7.79
N VAL A 96 -1.87 -11.25 -8.51
CA VAL A 96 -1.61 -10.24 -9.56
C VAL A 96 -2.61 -10.38 -10.69
N HIS A 97 -2.96 -11.61 -11.09
CA HIS A 97 -3.98 -11.82 -12.12
C HIS A 97 -5.33 -11.23 -11.68
N ALA A 98 -5.76 -11.50 -10.45
CA ALA A 98 -7.00 -10.95 -9.90
C ALA A 98 -7.00 -9.41 -9.77
N ILE A 99 -5.85 -8.79 -9.47
CA ILE A 99 -5.72 -7.32 -9.48
C ILE A 99 -5.87 -6.76 -10.90
N LEU A 100 -5.22 -7.38 -11.89
CA LEU A 100 -5.21 -6.90 -13.27
C LEU A 100 -6.57 -7.06 -13.95
N GLU A 101 -7.28 -8.16 -13.71
CA GLU A 101 -8.63 -8.37 -14.24
C GLU A 101 -9.63 -7.30 -13.78
N ARG A 102 -9.44 -6.76 -12.58
CA ARG A 102 -10.31 -5.72 -11.99
C ARG A 102 -9.93 -4.29 -12.38
N ALA A 103 -8.76 -4.10 -12.97
CA ALA A 103 -8.29 -2.79 -13.44
C ALA A 103 -8.83 -2.42 -14.84
N HIS A 104 -9.54 -3.34 -15.49
CA HIS A 104 -10.18 -3.20 -16.80
C HIS A 104 -11.70 -2.98 -16.67
#